data_AF-A0ABD3QSX1-F1
#
_entry.id   AF-A0ABD3QSX1-F1
#
_cell.length_a   1.000
_cell.length_b   1.000
_cell.length_c   1.000
_cell.angle_alpha   90.00
_cell.angle_beta   90.00
_cell.angle_gamma   90.00
#
_symmetry.space_group_name_H-M   'P 1'
#
loop_
_entity.id
_entity.type
_entity.pdbx_description
1 polymer ?
#
loop_
_entity_poly.entity_id
_entity_poly.type
_entity_poly.pdbx_seq_one_letter_code
_entity_poly.pdbx_strand_id
1 'polypeptide(L)'
;MAKKSKKQTLGAAIHMSAKSFERQMQHDAFRSMDNFDSLTLQQQKDAIRSALVDMGTNIAQNDADPTGDGDQSLIESREYRDTARELYAIGGDIHAHFTTNSISPFAMNCALGLADMVQKTLKELTGEETQPYSKSERLLALLETRETSMRLSPLLLIVSAGKNLAGSPEAKKHQDTAKVLLKYGANPLARDVLGKTVCHYGAGAMANQMTLDVVDMCISASKSHFLHGRDIELHGLKTAEMNGKVGVAGGFDCDSGRRSIFLEEEKREVWIKPENVRLIDASETHPSPVSLQDIQDRFGSVSLHEVVMQDRSDVASFLLQKHHTSIHTTDADGMSPLAMASGHGQSAWPNVAPLIIEAARKEANQARKTKKQSESVCENCQANVAGKLQQCSRCKSVIYCGRDCQKAHWKEHKMVCKDLAAVSMGINLGLGSGLKDVGMHHSTFSFSKNKHLSGTYQIPKGIQVGETFVVKVQGNTVMSPLLIYDKTRTCEFSLYPDEPGFSQILEEVQKEKAWQGRKTFMKASFDDKGCCTIYPHTAGVKEKYSW
;
A
#
# COMPACT_ATOMS: atom_id res chain seq x y z
N MET A 1 4.83 -60.59 10.17
CA MET A 1 4.71 -59.17 9.77
C MET A 1 4.31 -58.19 10.89
N ALA A 2 4.06 -58.62 12.15
CA ALA A 2 3.35 -57.81 13.16
C ALA A 2 4.11 -56.63 13.84
N LYS A 3 5.37 -56.32 13.50
CA LYS A 3 6.15 -55.26 14.18
C LYS A 3 6.22 -53.89 13.46
N LYS A 4 5.74 -53.76 12.21
CA LYS A 4 5.77 -52.46 11.49
C LYS A 4 4.55 -51.56 11.76
N SER A 5 3.33 -52.11 11.88
CA SER A 5 2.10 -51.30 12.02
C SER A 5 2.06 -50.48 13.32
N LYS A 6 2.50 -51.04 14.46
CA LYS A 6 2.47 -50.33 15.76
C LYS A 6 3.32 -49.05 15.81
N LYS A 7 4.34 -48.88 14.95
CA LYS A 7 5.10 -47.61 14.90
C LYS A 7 4.38 -46.51 14.10
N GLN A 8 3.59 -46.88 13.09
CA GLN A 8 2.80 -45.92 12.31
C GLN A 8 1.57 -45.44 13.09
N THR A 9 0.87 -46.33 13.80
CA THR A 9 -0.28 -45.91 14.63
C THR A 9 0.12 -45.05 15.82
N LEU A 10 1.28 -45.29 16.46
CA LEU A 10 1.73 -44.44 17.56
C LEU A 10 2.13 -43.04 17.07
N GLY A 11 2.80 -42.93 15.93
CA GLY A 11 3.12 -41.63 15.31
C GLY A 11 1.86 -40.86 14.90
N ALA A 12 0.86 -41.54 14.33
CA ALA A 12 -0.43 -40.93 14.00
C ALA A 12 -1.19 -40.47 15.26
N ALA A 13 -1.20 -41.26 16.34
CA ALA A 13 -1.84 -40.90 17.60
C ALA A 13 -1.18 -39.68 18.25
N ILE A 14 0.16 -39.59 18.26
CA ILE A 14 0.88 -38.43 18.79
C ILE A 14 0.63 -37.20 17.93
N HIS A 15 0.61 -37.32 16.60
CA HIS A 15 0.35 -36.16 15.73
C HIS A 15 -1.12 -35.71 15.72
N MET A 16 -2.07 -36.62 15.93
CA MET A 16 -3.46 -36.29 16.24
C MET A 16 -3.58 -35.63 17.62
N SER A 17 -2.85 -36.11 18.63
CA SER A 17 -2.82 -35.51 19.97
C SER A 17 -2.26 -34.09 19.94
N ALA A 18 -1.21 -33.83 19.17
CA ALA A 18 -0.70 -32.47 18.93
C ALA A 18 -1.78 -31.60 18.28
N LYS A 19 -2.38 -32.05 17.17
CA LYS A 19 -3.43 -31.31 16.46
C LYS A 19 -4.75 -31.18 17.23
N SER A 20 -5.03 -32.01 18.23
CA SER A 20 -6.15 -31.81 19.14
C SER A 20 -5.80 -30.86 20.28
N PHE A 21 -4.54 -30.84 20.74
CA PHE A 21 -4.09 -29.92 21.79
C PHE A 21 -3.90 -28.50 21.25
N GLU A 22 -3.33 -28.36 20.05
CA GLU A 22 -3.35 -27.13 19.23
C GLU A 22 -4.79 -26.63 19.08
N ARG A 23 -5.73 -27.49 18.65
CA ARG A 23 -7.17 -27.15 18.57
C ARG A 23 -7.81 -26.81 19.90
N GLN A 24 -7.35 -27.37 21.01
CA GLN A 24 -7.90 -27.07 22.31
C GLN A 24 -7.42 -25.70 22.78
N MET A 25 -6.14 -25.35 22.57
CA MET A 25 -5.64 -23.99 22.82
C MET A 25 -6.21 -22.95 21.86
N GLN A 26 -6.40 -23.27 20.57
CA GLN A 26 -7.16 -22.44 19.61
C GLN A 26 -8.59 -22.16 20.13
N HIS A 27 -9.25 -23.18 20.70
CA HIS A 27 -10.61 -23.04 21.24
C HIS A 27 -10.68 -22.29 22.57
N ASP A 28 -9.63 -22.35 23.39
CA ASP A 28 -9.55 -21.68 24.69
C ASP A 28 -9.08 -20.22 24.56
N ALA A 29 -8.23 -19.88 23.57
CA ALA A 29 -7.90 -18.50 23.22
C ALA A 29 -9.15 -17.73 22.74
N PHE A 30 -9.94 -18.33 21.84
CA PHE A 30 -11.21 -17.75 21.37
C PHE A 30 -12.21 -17.56 22.53
N ARG A 31 -12.29 -18.56 23.43
CA ARG A 31 -13.09 -18.46 24.67
C ARG A 31 -12.58 -17.45 25.71
N SER A 32 -11.34 -16.97 25.61
CA SER A 32 -10.88 -15.91 26.52
C SER A 32 -11.47 -14.55 26.17
N MET A 33 -12.05 -14.42 24.96
CA MET A 33 -12.72 -13.21 24.49
C MET A 33 -14.23 -13.23 24.80
N ASP A 34 -14.84 -14.43 24.88
CA ASP A 34 -16.17 -14.61 25.47
C ASP A 34 -16.19 -14.06 26.91
N ASN A 35 -16.89 -12.93 27.13
CA ASN A 35 -16.95 -12.17 28.39
C ASN A 35 -15.66 -11.41 28.78
N PHE A 36 -14.81 -11.01 27.84
CA PHE A 36 -13.58 -10.22 28.10
C PHE A 36 -13.83 -8.99 28.99
N ASP A 37 -14.92 -8.25 28.76
CA ASP A 37 -15.32 -7.06 29.52
C ASP A 37 -15.68 -7.34 30.99
N SER A 38 -15.90 -8.61 31.36
CA SER A 38 -16.16 -9.02 32.75
C SER A 38 -14.90 -9.30 33.56
N LEU A 39 -13.74 -9.41 32.89
CA LEU A 39 -12.46 -9.68 33.52
C LEU A 39 -11.91 -8.43 34.24
N THR A 40 -11.17 -8.63 35.33
CA THR A 40 -10.41 -7.52 35.94
C THR A 40 -9.31 -7.04 34.98
N LEU A 41 -8.86 -5.78 35.12
CA LEU A 41 -7.82 -5.23 34.26
C LEU A 41 -6.58 -6.13 34.19
N GLN A 42 -6.12 -6.70 35.32
CA GLN A 42 -4.95 -7.60 35.29
C GLN A 42 -5.20 -8.85 34.44
N GLN A 43 -6.38 -9.48 34.56
CA GLN A 43 -6.75 -10.62 33.73
C GLN A 43 -6.87 -10.27 32.24
N GLN A 44 -7.38 -9.08 31.91
CA GLN A 44 -7.39 -8.58 30.52
C GLN A 44 -5.97 -8.41 29.97
N LYS A 45 -5.06 -7.82 30.76
CA LYS A 45 -3.64 -7.64 30.39
C LYS A 45 -2.94 -8.99 30.20
N ASP A 46 -3.19 -9.95 31.08
CA ASP A 46 -2.61 -11.30 31.00
C ASP A 46 -3.13 -12.06 29.78
N ALA A 47 -4.44 -11.95 29.46
CA ALA A 47 -5.04 -12.54 28.27
C ALA A 47 -4.50 -11.94 26.97
N ILE A 48 -4.43 -10.60 26.87
CA ILE A 48 -3.83 -9.91 25.71
C ILE A 48 -2.36 -10.32 25.55
N ARG A 49 -1.59 -10.37 26.64
CA ARG A 49 -0.18 -10.76 26.61
C ARG A 49 0.00 -12.20 26.14
N SER A 50 -0.88 -13.13 26.54
CA SER A 50 -0.89 -14.51 26.00
C SER A 50 -1.19 -14.52 24.51
N ALA A 51 -2.29 -13.90 24.09
CA ALA A 51 -2.70 -13.86 22.69
C ALA A 51 -1.62 -13.26 21.77
N LEU A 52 -0.93 -12.21 22.23
CA LEU A 52 0.20 -11.62 21.49
C LEU A 52 1.42 -12.55 21.41
N VAL A 53 1.71 -13.37 22.43
CA VAL A 53 2.75 -14.42 22.36
C VAL A 53 2.35 -15.49 21.36
N ASP A 54 1.09 -15.93 21.37
CA ASP A 54 0.57 -16.94 20.43
C ASP A 54 0.62 -16.42 18.98
N MET A 55 0.37 -15.12 18.75
CA MET A 55 0.57 -14.42 17.47
C MET A 55 2.05 -14.31 17.04
N GLY A 56 3.01 -14.74 17.86
CA GLY A 56 4.45 -14.67 17.59
C GLY A 56 5.10 -13.31 17.91
N THR A 57 4.44 -12.44 18.67
CA THR A 57 4.95 -11.08 18.98
C THR A 57 6.14 -11.15 19.93
N ASN A 58 7.20 -10.41 19.63
CA ASN A 58 8.36 -10.26 20.52
C ASN A 58 8.03 -9.35 21.72
N ILE A 59 7.38 -9.94 22.74
CA ILE A 59 6.99 -9.24 23.96
C ILE A 59 8.17 -8.60 24.70
N ALA A 60 9.37 -9.22 24.67
CA ALA A 60 10.54 -8.65 25.32
C ALA A 60 11.00 -7.33 24.67
N GLN A 61 10.79 -7.17 23.36
CA GLN A 61 10.99 -5.90 22.66
C GLN A 61 9.90 -4.88 23.03
N ASN A 62 8.64 -5.30 23.18
CA ASN A 62 7.58 -4.41 23.66
C ASN A 62 7.84 -3.91 25.09
N ASP A 63 8.27 -4.78 26.00
CA ASP A 63 8.58 -4.43 27.39
C ASP A 63 9.81 -3.52 27.51
N ALA A 64 10.81 -3.69 26.63
CA ALA A 64 12.02 -2.87 26.57
C ALA A 64 11.83 -1.53 25.85
N ASP A 65 10.76 -1.38 25.06
CA ASP A 65 10.42 -0.18 24.31
C ASP A 65 9.11 0.46 24.83
N PRO A 66 9.14 1.26 25.91
CA PRO A 66 7.94 1.85 26.50
C PRO A 66 7.38 3.07 25.73
N THR A 67 8.10 3.58 24.72
CA THR A 67 7.70 4.81 23.98
C THR A 67 7.65 4.65 22.46
N GLY A 68 8.37 3.69 21.87
CA GLY A 68 8.25 3.35 20.46
C GLY A 68 7.14 2.34 20.17
N ASP A 69 7.13 1.85 18.93
CA ASP A 69 6.08 0.96 18.43
C ASP A 69 6.32 -0.52 18.82
N GLY A 70 7.47 -0.87 19.41
CA GLY A 70 7.78 -2.24 19.82
C GLY A 70 8.01 -3.20 18.64
N ASP A 71 7.51 -4.44 18.75
CA ASP A 71 7.50 -5.41 17.67
C ASP A 71 6.39 -5.12 16.65
N GLN A 72 6.80 -5.06 15.40
CA GLN A 72 6.00 -4.67 14.25
C GLN A 72 6.09 -5.71 13.10
N SER A 73 6.48 -6.93 13.43
CA SER A 73 6.49 -8.12 12.57
C SER A 73 5.12 -8.42 11.93
N LEU A 74 5.10 -8.96 10.71
CA LEU A 74 3.85 -9.41 10.09
C LEU A 74 3.33 -10.68 10.77
N ILE A 75 2.04 -10.73 11.05
CA ILE A 75 1.36 -11.91 11.61
C ILE A 75 1.04 -12.85 10.44
N GLU A 76 1.94 -13.80 10.16
CA GLU A 76 1.88 -14.68 8.98
C GLU A 76 0.69 -15.66 9.00
N SER A 77 0.30 -16.17 10.19
CA SER A 77 -0.85 -17.05 10.31
C SER A 77 -2.16 -16.29 10.15
N ARG A 78 -3.01 -16.72 9.22
CA ARG A 78 -4.35 -16.14 9.02
C ARG A 78 -5.23 -16.27 10.26
N GLU A 79 -5.14 -17.37 10.99
CA GLU A 79 -5.89 -17.59 12.23
C GLU A 79 -5.53 -16.54 13.29
N TYR A 80 -4.23 -16.28 13.47
CA TYR A 80 -3.77 -15.23 14.38
C TYR A 80 -4.08 -13.81 13.87
N ARG A 81 -4.17 -13.58 12.54
CA ARG A 81 -4.75 -12.34 12.00
C ARG A 81 -6.23 -12.18 12.39
N ASP A 82 -7.01 -13.26 12.39
CA ASP A 82 -8.42 -13.23 12.75
C ASP A 82 -8.62 -12.96 14.26
N THR A 83 -7.87 -13.61 15.16
CA THR A 83 -7.83 -13.27 16.60
C THR A 83 -7.39 -11.82 16.85
N ALA A 84 -6.40 -11.32 16.11
CA ALA A 84 -5.92 -9.96 16.25
C ALA A 84 -6.92 -8.91 15.71
N ARG A 85 -7.71 -9.25 14.68
CA ARG A 85 -8.83 -8.42 14.21
C ARG A 85 -9.92 -8.31 15.27
N GLU A 86 -10.21 -9.40 15.98
CA GLU A 86 -11.15 -9.41 17.11
C GLU A 86 -10.65 -8.57 18.29
N LEU A 87 -9.37 -8.72 18.66
CA LEU A 87 -8.73 -7.93 19.72
C LEU A 87 -8.79 -6.41 19.43
N TYR A 88 -8.55 -6.01 18.18
CA TYR A 88 -8.75 -4.62 17.74
C TYR A 88 -10.21 -4.18 17.82
N ALA A 89 -11.15 -5.06 17.44
CA ALA A 89 -12.59 -4.75 17.41
C ALA A 89 -13.18 -4.52 18.80
N ILE A 90 -12.77 -5.30 19.82
CA ILE A 90 -13.16 -5.05 21.21
C ILE A 90 -12.37 -3.91 21.87
N GLY A 91 -11.25 -3.48 21.27
CA GLY A 91 -10.38 -2.43 21.79
C GLY A 91 -9.46 -2.86 22.94
N GLY A 92 -9.33 -4.16 23.20
CA GLY A 92 -8.52 -4.72 24.28
C GLY A 92 -8.80 -4.10 25.66
N ASP A 93 -7.75 -3.86 26.43
CA ASP A 93 -7.80 -3.39 27.82
C ASP A 93 -8.02 -1.87 27.96
N ILE A 94 -8.20 -1.14 26.85
CA ILE A 94 -8.31 0.32 26.85
C ILE A 94 -9.44 0.79 27.78
N HIS A 95 -10.63 0.18 27.70
CA HIS A 95 -11.77 0.60 28.53
C HIS A 95 -11.52 0.38 30.03
N ALA A 96 -10.95 -0.76 30.41
CA ALA A 96 -10.62 -1.07 31.80
C ALA A 96 -9.51 -0.15 32.35
N HIS A 97 -8.52 0.22 31.53
CA HIS A 97 -7.51 1.23 31.87
C HIS A 97 -8.16 2.59 32.21
N PHE A 98 -9.20 3.01 31.47
CA PHE A 98 -9.95 4.24 31.78
C PHE A 98 -10.80 4.11 33.06
N THR A 99 -11.63 3.07 33.18
CA THR A 99 -12.58 2.95 34.30
C THR A 99 -11.91 2.68 35.65
N THR A 100 -10.73 2.05 35.65
CA THR A 100 -9.91 1.88 36.86
C THR A 100 -8.94 3.03 37.13
N ASN A 101 -8.86 4.03 36.26
CA ASN A 101 -7.88 5.13 36.30
C ASN A 101 -6.42 4.60 36.36
N SER A 102 -6.12 3.58 35.56
CA SER A 102 -4.81 2.89 35.49
C SER A 102 -3.91 3.43 34.35
N ILE A 103 -4.01 4.72 34.04
CA ILE A 103 -3.12 5.44 33.11
C ILE A 103 -2.73 6.78 33.73
N SER A 104 -1.67 7.40 33.20
CA SER A 104 -1.19 8.69 33.68
C SER A 104 -2.26 9.78 33.55
N PRO A 105 -2.26 10.78 34.46
CA PRO A 105 -3.11 11.96 34.31
C PRO A 105 -2.90 12.70 32.98
N PHE A 106 -1.72 12.57 32.36
CA PHE A 106 -1.45 13.15 31.05
C PHE A 106 -2.19 12.42 29.92
N ALA A 107 -2.09 11.08 29.86
CA ALA A 107 -2.82 10.27 28.88
C ALA A 107 -4.35 10.38 29.08
N MET A 108 -4.81 10.42 30.33
CA MET A 108 -6.21 10.70 30.68
C MET A 108 -6.67 12.07 30.17
N ASN A 109 -5.91 13.14 30.45
CA ASN A 109 -6.21 14.48 29.93
C ASN A 109 -6.22 14.52 28.39
N CYS A 110 -5.33 13.77 27.73
CA CYS A 110 -5.31 13.65 26.27
C CYS A 110 -6.62 13.01 25.76
N ALA A 111 -6.96 11.83 26.27
CA ALA A 111 -8.12 11.05 25.82
C ALA A 111 -9.49 11.64 26.19
N LEU A 112 -9.54 12.57 27.15
CA LEU A 112 -10.72 13.38 27.47
C LEU A 112 -10.78 14.70 26.67
N GLY A 113 -9.77 14.99 25.84
CA GLY A 113 -9.69 16.22 25.05
C GLY A 113 -9.42 17.48 25.88
N LEU A 114 -8.75 17.38 27.04
CA LEU A 114 -8.50 18.51 27.94
C LEU A 114 -7.28 19.34 27.49
N ALA A 115 -7.38 19.95 26.30
CA ALA A 115 -6.32 20.65 25.60
C ALA A 115 -5.54 21.66 26.47
N ASP A 116 -6.22 22.47 27.28
CA ASP A 116 -5.59 23.46 28.17
C ASP A 116 -4.69 22.80 29.23
N MET A 117 -5.12 21.66 29.79
CA MET A 117 -4.36 20.91 30.79
C MET A 117 -3.16 20.20 30.16
N VAL A 118 -3.33 19.62 28.97
CA VAL A 118 -2.25 19.02 28.18
C VAL A 118 -1.22 20.09 27.80
N GLN A 119 -1.65 21.23 27.27
CA GLN A 119 -0.77 22.34 26.89
C GLN A 119 -0.04 22.93 28.10
N LYS A 120 -0.72 23.05 29.25
CA LYS A 120 -0.10 23.48 30.52
C LYS A 120 1.02 22.51 30.92
N THR A 121 0.76 21.21 30.99
CA THR A 121 1.77 20.21 31.39
C THR A 121 2.98 20.21 30.45
N LEU A 122 2.76 20.33 29.13
CA LEU A 122 3.85 20.39 28.15
C LEU A 122 4.67 21.69 28.26
N LYS A 123 4.01 22.83 28.54
CA LYS A 123 4.69 24.11 28.77
C LYS A 123 5.51 24.12 30.07
N GLU A 124 4.95 23.57 31.15
CA GLU A 124 5.64 23.43 32.44
C GLU A 124 6.88 22.51 32.34
N LEU A 125 6.85 21.53 31.42
CA LEU A 125 7.99 20.66 31.15
C LEU A 125 9.06 21.28 30.23
N THR A 126 8.66 22.13 29.28
CA THR A 126 9.58 22.74 28.29
C THR A 126 10.25 24.01 28.79
N GLY A 127 9.65 24.73 29.75
CA GLY A 127 10.31 25.79 30.52
C GLY A 127 10.69 27.03 29.71
N GLU A 128 11.81 27.66 30.06
CA GLU A 128 12.43 28.73 29.26
C GLU A 128 13.35 28.11 28.18
N GLU A 129 13.24 28.61 26.94
CA GLU A 129 13.79 28.06 25.69
C GLU A 129 15.33 28.00 25.63
N THR A 130 15.94 27.17 26.47
CA THR A 130 17.41 27.05 26.58
C THR A 130 17.99 25.88 25.78
N GLN A 131 17.15 24.93 25.35
CA GLN A 131 17.52 23.72 24.59
C GLN A 131 16.38 23.27 23.65
N PRO A 132 16.67 22.53 22.57
CA PRO A 132 15.66 21.97 21.67
C PRO A 132 14.86 20.85 22.34
N TYR A 133 13.57 21.06 22.61
CA TYR A 133 12.75 20.09 23.32
C TYR A 133 12.55 18.75 22.57
N SER A 134 12.77 18.69 21.26
CA SER A 134 12.77 17.43 20.49
C SER A 134 13.93 16.49 20.84
N LYS A 135 14.94 16.96 21.60
CA LYS A 135 15.99 16.12 22.20
C LYS A 135 15.70 15.80 23.70
N SER A 136 14.48 16.03 24.20
CA SER A 136 14.10 15.81 25.62
C SER A 136 13.40 14.48 25.86
N GLU A 137 14.08 13.55 26.53
CA GLU A 137 13.54 12.24 26.95
C GLU A 137 12.25 12.35 27.78
N ARG A 138 12.16 13.37 28.65
CA ARG A 138 10.97 13.59 29.50
C ARG A 138 9.75 14.01 28.66
N LEU A 139 9.97 14.75 27.57
CA LEU A 139 8.90 15.15 26.66
C LEU A 139 8.48 13.97 25.79
N LEU A 140 9.44 13.20 25.27
CA LEU A 140 9.18 11.94 24.58
C LEU A 140 8.33 10.98 25.44
N ALA A 141 8.67 10.84 26.72
CA ALA A 141 7.89 10.03 27.66
C ALA A 141 6.43 10.52 27.79
N LEU A 142 6.17 11.82 27.91
CA LEU A 142 4.79 12.33 27.94
C LEU A 142 4.05 12.09 26.62
N LEU A 143 4.70 12.39 25.48
CA LEU A 143 4.05 12.36 24.17
C LEU A 143 3.82 10.94 23.64
N GLU A 144 4.61 9.96 24.08
CA GLU A 144 4.69 8.63 23.44
C GLU A 144 4.61 7.42 24.39
N THR A 145 4.49 7.54 25.73
CA THR A 145 4.40 6.32 26.57
C THR A 145 3.21 5.43 26.21
N ARG A 146 3.47 4.13 26.01
CA ARG A 146 2.51 3.11 25.58
C ARG A 146 1.86 2.42 26.80
N GLU A 147 0.91 3.11 27.45
CA GLU A 147 0.41 2.69 28.79
C GLU A 147 -0.57 1.49 28.82
N THR A 148 -1.27 1.20 27.72
CA THR A 148 -2.20 0.05 27.61
C THR A 148 -1.53 -1.18 26.97
N SER A 149 -2.08 -2.39 27.14
CA SER A 149 -1.55 -3.59 26.45
C SER A 149 -1.72 -3.53 24.94
N MET A 150 -2.72 -2.78 24.47
CA MET A 150 -2.85 -2.40 23.06
C MET A 150 -1.74 -1.44 22.56
N ARG A 151 -0.95 -0.85 23.47
CA ARG A 151 0.18 0.07 23.20
C ARG A 151 -0.20 1.30 22.37
N LEU A 152 -1.26 2.01 22.77
CA LEU A 152 -1.61 3.28 22.11
C LEU A 152 -0.71 4.41 22.62
N SER A 153 -0.26 5.28 21.71
CA SER A 153 0.25 6.60 22.07
C SER A 153 -0.88 7.52 22.54
N PRO A 154 -0.60 8.60 23.30
CA PRO A 154 -1.54 9.69 23.58
C PRO A 154 -2.29 10.21 22.34
N LEU A 155 -1.65 10.26 21.17
CA LEU A 155 -2.28 10.65 19.91
C LEU A 155 -3.26 9.58 19.38
N LEU A 156 -2.93 8.29 19.50
CA LEU A 156 -3.85 7.19 19.20
C LEU A 156 -5.02 7.12 20.20
N LEU A 157 -4.78 7.40 21.48
CA LEU A 157 -5.83 7.43 22.52
C LEU A 157 -6.91 8.47 22.21
N ILE A 158 -6.53 9.68 21.77
CA ILE A 158 -7.48 10.73 21.32
C ILE A 158 -8.41 10.20 20.23
N VAL A 159 -7.85 9.52 19.22
CA VAL A 159 -8.62 9.04 18.08
C VAL A 159 -9.45 7.80 18.44
N SER A 160 -8.96 6.95 19.35
CA SER A 160 -9.70 5.79 19.85
C SER A 160 -10.92 6.19 20.68
N ALA A 161 -10.77 7.09 21.65
CA ALA A 161 -11.90 7.66 22.40
C ALA A 161 -12.83 8.49 21.48
N GLY A 162 -12.23 9.22 20.54
CA GLY A 162 -12.89 10.12 19.61
C GLY A 162 -13.95 9.50 18.69
N LYS A 163 -13.89 8.19 18.43
CA LYS A 163 -14.90 7.44 17.66
C LYS A 163 -16.31 7.65 18.23
N ASN A 164 -16.43 7.76 19.55
CA ASN A 164 -17.69 7.83 20.28
C ASN A 164 -18.30 9.24 20.38
N LEU A 165 -17.64 10.27 19.84
CA LEU A 165 -18.03 11.68 19.97
C LEU A 165 -18.76 12.25 18.73
N ALA A 166 -19.39 11.38 17.93
CA ALA A 166 -20.09 11.78 16.72
C ALA A 166 -21.23 12.77 17.01
N GLY A 167 -21.07 14.03 16.57
CA GLY A 167 -22.03 15.12 16.78
C GLY A 167 -21.95 15.82 18.15
N SER A 168 -21.01 15.46 19.03
CA SER A 168 -20.82 16.08 20.34
C SER A 168 -19.95 17.35 20.26
N PRO A 169 -20.22 18.42 21.03
CA PRO A 169 -19.35 19.60 21.13
C PRO A 169 -17.92 19.28 21.62
N GLU A 170 -17.75 18.22 22.42
CA GLU A 170 -16.47 17.75 22.97
C GLU A 170 -15.51 17.28 21.86
N ALA A 171 -16.04 16.92 20.68
CA ALA A 171 -15.25 16.59 19.50
C ALA A 171 -14.20 17.67 19.19
N LYS A 172 -14.56 18.96 19.30
CA LYS A 172 -13.65 20.08 19.04
C LYS A 172 -12.45 20.07 19.99
N LYS A 173 -12.68 19.77 21.28
CA LYS A 173 -11.65 19.75 22.32
C LYS A 173 -10.57 18.70 22.01
N HIS A 174 -10.96 17.55 21.46
CA HIS A 174 -10.06 16.47 21.05
C HIS A 174 -9.18 16.85 19.84
N GLN A 175 -9.73 17.58 18.87
CA GLN A 175 -8.95 18.14 17.76
C GLN A 175 -7.87 19.09 18.27
N ASP A 176 -8.23 20.00 19.17
CA ASP A 176 -7.30 20.99 19.71
C ASP A 176 -6.23 20.34 20.61
N THR A 177 -6.57 19.27 21.33
CA THR A 177 -5.57 18.43 22.01
C THR A 177 -4.62 17.75 21.03
N ALA A 178 -5.11 17.17 19.93
CA ALA A 178 -4.24 16.55 18.92
C ALA A 178 -3.30 17.58 18.26
N LYS A 179 -3.78 18.79 17.98
CA LYS A 179 -2.93 19.92 17.55
C LYS A 179 -1.84 20.25 18.56
N VAL A 180 -2.18 20.31 19.85
CA VAL A 180 -1.19 20.56 20.92
C VAL A 180 -0.13 19.46 20.93
N LEU A 181 -0.49 18.18 20.89
CA LEU A 181 0.47 17.07 20.86
C LEU A 181 1.41 17.15 19.63
N LEU A 182 0.85 17.33 18.43
CA LEU A 182 1.65 17.47 17.20
C LEU A 182 2.55 18.71 17.24
N LYS A 183 2.08 19.81 17.85
CA LYS A 183 2.85 21.06 18.01
C LYS A 183 4.04 20.93 18.96
N TYR A 184 3.97 20.06 19.97
CA TYR A 184 5.12 19.70 20.82
C TYR A 184 5.95 18.53 20.28
N GLY A 185 5.52 17.86 19.19
CA GLY A 185 6.33 16.91 18.44
C GLY A 185 5.88 15.45 18.45
N ALA A 186 4.67 15.15 18.94
CA ALA A 186 4.14 13.78 18.94
C ALA A 186 4.20 13.14 17.54
N ASN A 187 4.45 11.84 17.50
CA ASN A 187 4.72 11.08 16.30
C ASN A 187 3.41 10.76 15.53
N PRO A 188 3.15 11.37 14.36
CA PRO A 188 1.96 11.08 13.56
C PRO A 188 2.03 9.69 12.89
N LEU A 189 3.20 9.04 12.90
CA LEU A 189 3.42 7.69 12.36
C LEU A 189 3.24 6.59 13.42
N ALA A 190 3.05 6.94 14.70
CA ALA A 190 2.95 5.99 15.81
C ALA A 190 1.94 4.86 15.57
N ARG A 191 2.29 3.65 16.02
CA ARG A 191 1.54 2.40 15.80
C ARG A 191 1.21 1.71 17.11
N ASP A 192 0.04 1.07 17.14
CA ASP A 192 -0.36 0.17 18.23
C ASP A 192 0.39 -1.19 18.16
N VAL A 193 0.10 -2.09 19.09
CA VAL A 193 0.70 -3.45 19.15
C VAL A 193 0.35 -4.35 17.95
N LEU A 194 -0.64 -3.94 17.14
CA LEU A 194 -1.09 -4.59 15.91
C LEU A 194 -0.63 -3.83 14.65
N GLY A 195 0.21 -2.80 14.80
CA GLY A 195 0.77 -1.98 13.74
C GLY A 195 -0.16 -0.90 13.18
N LYS A 196 -1.30 -0.67 13.82
CA LYS A 196 -2.34 0.25 13.37
C LYS A 196 -1.99 1.68 13.74
N THR A 197 -1.79 2.48 12.69
CA THR A 197 -1.62 3.94 12.79
C THR A 197 -2.94 4.67 13.05
N VAL A 198 -2.85 5.97 13.29
CA VAL A 198 -3.97 6.91 13.36
C VAL A 198 -4.94 6.81 12.17
N CYS A 199 -4.51 6.41 10.97
CA CYS A 199 -5.41 6.19 9.83
C CYS A 199 -6.36 4.99 10.04
N HIS A 200 -5.88 3.91 10.68
CA HIS A 200 -6.70 2.73 10.98
C HIS A 200 -7.73 3.03 12.06
N TYR A 201 -7.33 3.79 13.08
CA TYR A 201 -8.25 4.23 14.13
C TYR A 201 -9.25 5.28 13.61
N GLY A 202 -8.81 6.30 12.88
CA GLY A 202 -9.61 7.48 12.59
C GLY A 202 -10.25 7.55 11.20
N ALA A 203 -9.80 6.73 10.26
CA ALA A 203 -10.34 6.58 8.90
C ALA A 203 -10.62 5.09 8.58
N GLY A 204 -11.23 4.40 9.56
CA GLY A 204 -11.77 3.04 9.45
C GLY A 204 -13.31 2.99 9.55
N ALA A 205 -13.85 1.84 9.95
CA ALA A 205 -15.29 1.53 10.00
C ALA A 205 -16.13 2.54 10.79
N MET A 206 -15.58 3.02 11.91
CA MET A 206 -16.23 3.93 12.87
C MET A 206 -15.80 5.39 12.71
N ALA A 207 -15.19 5.77 11.60
CA ALA A 207 -14.73 7.14 11.37
C ALA A 207 -15.88 8.15 11.44
N ASN A 208 -15.63 9.28 12.09
CA ASN A 208 -16.51 10.45 12.14
C ASN A 208 -15.70 11.71 11.79
N GLN A 209 -16.34 12.88 11.63
CA GLN A 209 -15.64 14.10 11.20
C GLN A 209 -14.45 14.46 12.10
N MET A 210 -14.57 14.25 13.42
CA MET A 210 -13.50 14.56 14.36
C MET A 210 -12.27 13.69 14.12
N THR A 211 -12.47 12.38 13.97
CA THR A 211 -11.37 11.45 13.74
C THR A 211 -10.73 11.64 12.36
N LEU A 212 -11.52 12.00 11.34
CA LEU A 212 -11.02 12.35 10.00
C LEU A 212 -10.19 13.64 10.02
N ASP A 213 -10.60 14.66 10.79
CA ASP A 213 -9.84 15.90 10.93
C ASP A 213 -8.49 15.66 11.64
N VAL A 214 -8.45 14.78 12.65
CA VAL A 214 -7.17 14.38 13.30
C VAL A 214 -6.30 13.58 12.33
N VAL A 215 -6.87 12.68 11.53
CA VAL A 215 -6.13 11.96 10.47
C VAL A 215 -5.52 12.93 9.44
N ASP A 216 -6.26 13.96 9.01
CA ASP A 216 -5.75 15.01 8.11
C ASP A 216 -4.56 15.77 8.70
N MET A 217 -4.66 16.17 9.97
CA MET A 217 -3.55 16.81 10.71
C MET A 217 -2.31 15.91 10.76
N CYS A 218 -2.49 14.62 11.05
CA CYS A 218 -1.38 13.66 11.08
C CYS A 218 -0.77 13.41 9.70
N ILE A 219 -1.58 13.32 8.63
CA ILE A 219 -1.08 13.20 7.23
C ILE A 219 -0.40 14.50 6.77
N SER A 220 -0.75 15.65 7.34
CA SER A 220 -0.04 16.92 7.13
C SER A 220 1.33 16.91 7.83
N ALA A 221 1.36 16.52 9.10
CA ALA A 221 2.57 16.47 9.92
C ALA A 221 3.59 15.43 9.44
N SER A 222 3.14 14.23 9.04
CA SER A 222 3.98 13.10 8.62
C SER A 222 4.93 13.44 7.47
N LYS A 223 4.46 14.25 6.51
CA LYS A 223 5.22 14.77 5.35
C LYS A 223 6.51 15.50 5.73
N SER A 224 6.68 15.89 7.00
CA SER A 224 7.90 16.52 7.52
C SER A 224 8.45 15.83 8.79
N HIS A 225 7.86 14.73 9.25
CA HIS A 225 8.23 14.13 10.53
C HIS A 225 9.64 13.52 10.51
N PHE A 226 10.14 13.11 9.34
CA PHE A 226 11.54 12.68 9.14
C PHE A 226 12.61 13.75 9.45
N LEU A 227 12.20 15.00 9.73
CA LEU A 227 13.07 16.07 10.22
C LEU A 227 13.16 16.13 11.75
N HIS A 228 12.18 15.59 12.49
CA HIS A 228 12.04 15.78 13.93
C HIS A 228 13.28 15.30 14.70
N GLY A 229 13.74 16.11 15.66
CA GLY A 229 14.93 15.85 16.48
C GLY A 229 16.27 16.03 15.75
N ARG A 230 16.25 16.22 14.43
CA ARG A 230 17.47 16.29 13.59
C ARG A 230 17.89 17.73 13.29
N ASP A 231 19.18 17.85 12.98
CA ASP A 231 19.85 19.12 12.73
C ASP A 231 19.65 19.52 11.26
N ILE A 232 19.12 20.73 11.05
CA ILE A 232 18.74 21.26 9.74
C ILE A 232 19.36 22.64 9.49
N GLU A 233 19.39 23.03 8.23
CA GLU A 233 19.76 24.37 7.76
C GLU A 233 18.57 25.05 7.09
N LEU A 234 18.39 26.34 7.35
CA LEU A 234 17.35 27.19 6.78
C LEU A 234 17.72 27.71 5.38
N HIS A 235 16.79 27.66 4.42
CA HIS A 235 17.00 28.15 3.05
C HIS A 235 15.74 28.69 2.37
N GLY A 236 15.90 29.46 1.29
CA GLY A 236 14.79 30.04 0.50
C GLY A 236 13.94 31.08 1.24
N LEU A 237 14.40 31.59 2.39
CA LEU A 237 13.68 32.55 3.22
C LEU A 237 13.87 33.99 2.73
N LYS A 238 12.78 34.77 2.74
CA LYS A 238 12.78 36.19 2.36
C LYS A 238 13.70 37.06 3.22
N THR A 239 13.83 36.73 4.50
CA THR A 239 14.78 37.39 5.41
C THR A 239 16.17 36.80 5.13
N ALA A 240 17.01 37.54 4.39
CA ALA A 240 18.30 37.05 3.92
C ALA A 240 19.15 36.44 5.05
N GLU A 241 19.25 37.15 6.18
CA GLU A 241 19.96 36.78 7.42
C GLU A 241 19.50 35.47 8.08
N MET A 242 18.35 34.91 7.68
CA MET A 242 17.88 33.62 8.20
C MET A 242 18.36 32.42 7.37
N ASN A 243 18.90 32.64 6.16
CA ASN A 243 19.40 31.57 5.31
C ASN A 243 20.81 31.15 5.74
N GLY A 244 21.11 29.85 5.68
CA GLY A 244 22.38 29.29 6.16
C GLY A 244 22.45 29.07 7.66
N LYS A 245 21.44 29.51 8.43
CA LYS A 245 21.35 29.27 9.87
C LYS A 245 21.01 27.81 10.17
N VAL A 246 21.64 27.29 11.22
CA VAL A 246 21.50 25.91 11.69
C VAL A 246 20.59 25.86 12.93
N GLY A 247 19.81 24.79 13.04
CA GLY A 247 19.00 24.52 14.23
C GLY A 247 18.40 23.12 14.23
N VAL A 248 17.76 22.76 15.34
CA VAL A 248 17.13 21.44 15.53
C VAL A 248 15.65 21.53 15.26
N ALA A 249 15.09 20.60 14.50
CA ALA A 249 13.66 20.62 14.21
C ALA A 249 12.82 20.04 15.38
N GLY A 250 11.87 20.84 15.87
CA GLY A 250 10.91 20.52 16.93
C GLY A 250 9.58 19.99 16.39
N GLY A 251 8.47 20.48 16.95
CA GLY A 251 7.12 20.01 16.61
C GLY A 251 6.50 20.64 15.36
N PHE A 252 5.24 20.30 15.05
CA PHE A 252 4.55 20.72 13.82
C PHE A 252 3.20 21.41 14.13
N ASP A 253 3.08 22.67 13.72
CA ASP A 253 1.87 23.46 13.85
C ASP A 253 0.95 23.22 12.65
N CYS A 254 -0.16 22.55 12.91
CA CYS A 254 -1.13 22.14 11.89
C CYS A 254 -1.89 23.32 11.25
N ASP A 255 -2.04 24.45 11.95
CA ASP A 255 -2.78 25.61 11.44
C ASP A 255 -1.93 26.49 10.51
N SER A 256 -0.62 26.60 10.75
CA SER A 256 0.29 27.35 9.87
C SER A 256 1.08 26.50 8.88
N GLY A 257 1.04 25.16 9.02
CA GLY A 257 1.80 24.22 8.19
C GLY A 257 3.32 24.31 8.39
N ARG A 258 3.76 24.71 9.60
CA ARG A 258 5.16 25.00 9.92
C ARG A 258 5.71 24.00 10.93
N ARG A 259 6.98 23.63 10.74
CA ARG A 259 7.77 22.95 11.75
C ARG A 259 8.50 23.99 12.59
N SER A 260 8.58 23.76 13.89
CA SER A 260 9.40 24.56 14.78
C SER A 260 10.87 24.20 14.57
N ILE A 261 11.76 25.20 14.62
CA ILE A 261 13.21 25.04 14.55
C ILE A 261 13.80 25.81 15.73
N PHE A 262 14.55 25.13 16.61
CA PHE A 262 15.31 25.77 17.67
C PHE A 262 16.70 26.17 17.14
N LEU A 263 17.01 27.45 17.11
CA LEU A 263 18.29 27.98 16.64
C LEU A 263 19.28 28.00 17.81
N GLU A 264 20.23 27.06 17.83
CA GLU A 264 21.09 26.83 19.00
C GLU A 264 21.99 28.02 19.35
N GLU A 265 22.49 28.75 18.34
CA GLU A 265 23.28 29.98 18.52
C GLU A 265 22.45 31.14 19.12
N GLU A 266 21.17 31.24 18.75
CA GLU A 266 20.27 32.33 19.15
C GLU A 266 19.40 32.00 20.37
N LYS A 267 19.38 30.74 20.80
CA LYS A 267 18.58 30.19 21.91
C LYS A 267 17.11 30.62 21.87
N ARG A 268 16.48 30.37 20.73
CA ARG A 268 15.06 30.68 20.48
C ARG A 268 14.45 29.78 19.42
N GLU A 269 13.16 29.53 19.52
CA GLU A 269 12.39 28.86 18.50
C GLU A 269 11.96 29.79 17.35
N VAL A 270 11.94 29.28 16.12
CA VAL A 270 11.32 29.90 14.95
C VAL A 270 10.46 28.92 14.18
N TRP A 271 9.32 29.38 13.67
CA TRP A 271 8.36 28.53 12.95
C TRP A 271 8.55 28.66 11.44
N ILE A 272 9.10 27.61 10.81
CA ILE A 272 9.53 27.59 9.41
C ILE A 272 8.73 26.56 8.63
N LYS A 273 8.44 26.83 7.35
CA LYS A 273 7.81 25.82 6.49
C LYS A 273 8.78 24.68 6.16
N PRO A 274 8.32 23.41 6.04
CA PRO A 274 9.17 22.31 5.58
C PRO A 274 9.84 22.53 4.21
N GLU A 275 9.28 23.35 3.32
CA GLU A 275 9.88 23.71 2.02
C GLU A 275 11.12 24.64 2.14
N ASN A 276 11.35 25.22 3.33
CA ASN A 276 12.42 26.18 3.63
C ASN A 276 13.52 25.62 4.55
N VAL A 277 13.60 24.31 4.72
CA VAL A 277 14.64 23.64 5.51
C VAL A 277 15.28 22.49 4.73
N ARG A 278 16.53 22.17 5.05
CA ARG A 278 17.25 20.99 4.52
C ARG A 278 18.01 20.29 5.64
N LEU A 279 18.15 18.98 5.57
CA LEU A 279 19.00 18.24 6.50
C LEU A 279 20.47 18.56 6.23
N ILE A 280 21.28 18.68 7.29
CA ILE A 280 22.71 18.94 7.16
C ILE A 280 23.46 17.67 6.79
N ASP A 281 23.19 16.57 7.50
CA ASP A 281 23.77 15.27 7.19
C ASP A 281 22.81 14.44 6.33
N ALA A 282 23.14 14.36 5.05
CA ALA A 282 22.45 13.56 4.04
C ALA A 282 23.17 12.23 3.74
N SER A 283 24.06 11.76 4.61
CA SER A 283 24.77 10.48 4.46
C SER A 283 23.85 9.26 4.57
N GLU A 284 22.75 9.37 5.31
CA GLU A 284 21.66 8.40 5.29
C GLU A 284 20.88 8.49 3.98
N THR A 285 20.70 7.35 3.30
CA THR A 285 19.69 7.24 2.23
C THR A 285 18.29 7.38 2.84
N HIS A 286 17.79 8.62 2.93
CA HIS A 286 16.52 8.90 3.59
C HIS A 286 15.39 8.07 2.94
N PRO A 287 14.55 7.38 3.73
CA PRO A 287 13.33 6.79 3.18
C PRO A 287 12.46 7.92 2.60
N SER A 288 11.91 7.68 1.41
CA SER A 288 10.95 8.60 0.78
C SER A 288 9.85 9.00 1.76
N PRO A 289 9.33 10.25 1.73
CA PRO A 289 8.32 10.72 2.68
C PRO A 289 7.17 9.72 2.84
N VAL A 290 7.05 9.14 4.04
CA VAL A 290 6.16 8.00 4.27
C VAL A 290 4.71 8.47 4.21
N SER A 291 3.97 7.99 3.21
CA SER A 291 2.52 8.13 3.14
C SER A 291 1.88 7.42 4.32
N LEU A 292 1.55 8.16 5.38
CA LEU A 292 0.88 7.66 6.58
C LEU A 292 -0.41 6.88 6.28
N GLN A 293 -1.14 7.31 5.25
CA GLN A 293 -2.35 6.68 4.73
C GLN A 293 -2.11 5.36 3.97
N ASP A 294 -0.86 5.07 3.62
CA ASP A 294 -0.42 3.83 2.95
C ASP A 294 0.45 2.94 3.86
N ILE A 295 0.68 3.32 5.13
CA ILE A 295 1.33 2.45 6.11
C ILE A 295 0.43 1.26 6.38
N GLN A 296 0.99 0.06 6.25
CA GLN A 296 0.32 -1.20 6.53
C GLN A 296 0.38 -1.54 8.02
N ASP A 297 -0.65 -2.18 8.56
CA ASP A 297 -0.63 -2.80 9.89
C ASP A 297 0.07 -4.18 9.88
N ARG A 298 0.12 -4.89 11.01
CA ARG A 298 0.75 -6.22 11.10
C ARG A 298 -0.01 -7.31 10.31
N PHE A 299 -1.14 -6.98 9.69
CA PHE A 299 -1.87 -7.84 8.74
C PHE A 299 -1.52 -7.53 7.27
N GLY A 300 -0.66 -6.54 7.01
CA GLY A 300 -0.43 -5.98 5.69
C GLY A 300 -1.54 -5.02 5.23
N SER A 301 -2.60 -4.82 6.03
CA SER A 301 -3.73 -3.98 5.64
C SER A 301 -3.40 -2.50 5.79
N VAL A 302 -3.79 -1.67 4.81
CA VAL A 302 -3.99 -0.22 5.02
C VAL A 302 -5.45 0.07 5.32
N SER A 303 -5.79 1.17 6.01
CA SER A 303 -7.18 1.46 6.45
C SER A 303 -8.23 1.42 5.32
N LEU A 304 -7.82 1.70 4.08
CA LEU A 304 -8.71 1.60 2.91
C LEU A 304 -9.30 0.19 2.71
N HIS A 305 -8.64 -0.90 3.15
CA HIS A 305 -9.21 -2.25 3.11
C HIS A 305 -10.44 -2.38 4.01
N GLU A 306 -10.35 -1.86 5.24
CA GLU A 306 -11.46 -1.84 6.21
C GLU A 306 -12.62 -0.99 5.69
N VAL A 307 -12.30 0.16 5.09
CA VAL A 307 -13.26 1.07 4.43
C VAL A 307 -13.98 0.41 3.25
N VAL A 308 -13.30 -0.43 2.45
CA VAL A 308 -13.95 -1.25 1.42
C VAL A 308 -14.89 -2.26 2.06
N MET A 309 -14.42 -3.07 3.03
CA MET A 309 -15.23 -4.12 3.66
C MET A 309 -16.55 -3.60 4.25
N GLN A 310 -16.54 -2.37 4.77
CA GLN A 310 -17.68 -1.70 5.40
C GLN A 310 -18.46 -0.74 4.47
N ASP A 311 -18.11 -0.70 3.17
CA ASP A 311 -18.70 0.15 2.13
C ASP A 311 -18.83 1.66 2.49
N ARG A 312 -17.90 2.17 3.32
CA ARG A 312 -17.84 3.56 3.82
C ARG A 312 -17.37 4.55 2.74
N SER A 313 -18.25 4.85 1.79
CA SER A 313 -17.97 5.73 0.63
C SER A 313 -17.56 7.16 0.97
N ASP A 314 -17.95 7.67 2.14
CA ASP A 314 -17.52 8.96 2.68
C ASP A 314 -16.03 8.93 3.09
N VAL A 315 -15.62 7.91 3.83
CA VAL A 315 -14.22 7.70 4.23
C VAL A 315 -13.35 7.34 3.01
N ALA A 316 -13.87 6.54 2.08
CA ALA A 316 -13.20 6.25 0.83
C ALA A 316 -12.99 7.53 0.00
N SER A 317 -13.94 8.46 0.01
CA SER A 317 -13.80 9.75 -0.66
C SER A 317 -12.71 10.61 0.00
N PHE A 318 -12.65 10.66 1.32
CA PHE A 318 -11.57 11.31 2.06
C PHE A 318 -10.19 10.72 1.67
N LEU A 319 -10.01 9.41 1.79
CA LEU A 319 -8.74 8.73 1.51
C LEU A 319 -8.30 8.88 0.04
N LEU A 320 -9.19 8.60 -0.92
CA LEU A 320 -8.84 8.59 -2.35
C LEU A 320 -8.74 9.99 -2.95
N GLN A 321 -9.66 10.90 -2.60
CA GLN A 321 -9.80 12.19 -3.29
C GLN A 321 -8.97 13.30 -2.63
N LYS A 322 -8.81 13.29 -1.31
CA LYS A 322 -8.03 14.29 -0.56
C LYS A 322 -6.59 13.83 -0.28
N HIS A 323 -6.39 12.54 0.02
CA HIS A 323 -5.08 12.00 0.44
C HIS A 323 -4.41 11.07 -0.58
N HIS A 324 -5.10 10.71 -1.67
CA HIS A 324 -4.60 9.88 -2.77
C HIS A 324 -4.01 8.52 -2.31
N THR A 325 -4.64 7.90 -1.30
CA THR A 325 -4.30 6.55 -0.82
C THR A 325 -4.24 5.54 -1.96
N SER A 326 -3.23 4.68 -1.92
CA SER A 326 -2.98 3.61 -2.88
C SER A 326 -4.13 2.59 -2.90
N ILE A 327 -4.69 2.39 -4.08
CA ILE A 327 -5.66 1.31 -4.35
C ILE A 327 -4.97 -0.04 -4.67
N HIS A 328 -3.63 -0.07 -4.76
CA HIS A 328 -2.85 -1.23 -5.21
C HIS A 328 -2.08 -1.93 -4.09
N THR A 329 -1.96 -1.31 -2.91
CA THR A 329 -1.28 -1.91 -1.75
C THR A 329 -2.02 -3.18 -1.33
N THR A 330 -1.31 -4.30 -1.18
CA THR A 330 -1.88 -5.61 -0.87
C THR A 330 -1.68 -6.00 0.59
N ASP A 331 -2.72 -6.57 1.21
CA ASP A 331 -2.65 -7.24 2.51
C ASP A 331 -1.85 -8.57 2.47
N ALA A 332 -1.66 -9.19 3.65
CA ALA A 332 -0.98 -10.47 3.79
C ALA A 332 -1.75 -11.68 3.18
N ASP A 333 -2.99 -11.47 2.75
CA ASP A 333 -3.80 -12.44 2.00
C ASP A 333 -3.72 -12.17 0.47
N GLY A 334 -2.91 -11.17 0.04
CA GLY A 334 -2.62 -10.82 -1.34
C GLY A 334 -3.66 -9.92 -2.02
N MET A 335 -4.65 -9.43 -1.27
CA MET A 335 -5.75 -8.61 -1.76
C MET A 335 -5.42 -7.13 -1.62
N SER A 336 -5.74 -6.32 -2.63
CA SER A 336 -5.68 -4.86 -2.59
C SER A 336 -7.07 -4.23 -2.72
N PRO A 337 -7.28 -2.96 -2.36
CA PRO A 337 -8.59 -2.31 -2.50
C PRO A 337 -9.15 -2.34 -3.93
N LEU A 338 -8.30 -2.25 -4.95
CA LEU A 338 -8.70 -2.43 -6.35
C LEU A 338 -9.05 -3.88 -6.70
N ALA A 339 -8.34 -4.86 -6.15
CA ALA A 339 -8.66 -6.28 -6.33
C ALA A 339 -9.99 -6.63 -5.66
N MET A 340 -10.26 -6.09 -4.47
CA MET A 340 -11.54 -6.19 -3.76
C MET A 340 -12.65 -5.56 -4.60
N ALA A 341 -12.55 -4.28 -4.97
CA ALA A 341 -13.56 -3.55 -5.75
C ALA A 341 -13.81 -4.08 -7.19
N SER A 342 -13.09 -5.11 -7.62
CA SER A 342 -13.17 -5.67 -8.97
C SER A 342 -14.16 -6.83 -9.10
N GLY A 343 -14.75 -6.98 -10.30
CA GLY A 343 -15.65 -8.10 -10.61
C GLY A 343 -16.85 -8.14 -9.67
N HIS A 344 -17.03 -9.26 -8.95
CA HIS A 344 -18.09 -9.43 -7.96
C HIS A 344 -18.08 -8.39 -6.84
N GLY A 345 -16.92 -7.78 -6.54
CA GLY A 345 -16.83 -6.71 -5.55
C GLY A 345 -17.63 -5.46 -5.88
N GLN A 346 -17.93 -5.22 -7.17
CA GLN A 346 -18.82 -4.11 -7.59
C GLN A 346 -20.27 -4.31 -7.12
N SER A 347 -20.67 -5.56 -6.83
CA SER A 347 -21.98 -5.89 -6.27
C SER A 347 -21.95 -6.07 -4.75
N ALA A 348 -20.79 -6.39 -4.16
CA ALA A 348 -20.62 -6.50 -2.72
C ALA A 348 -20.44 -5.15 -2.01
N TRP A 349 -19.76 -4.20 -2.68
CA TRP A 349 -19.41 -2.88 -2.15
C TRP A 349 -19.87 -1.75 -3.10
N PRO A 350 -21.19 -1.58 -3.28
CA PRO A 350 -21.75 -0.73 -4.32
C PRO A 350 -21.45 0.75 -4.16
N ASN A 351 -21.13 1.24 -2.95
CA ASN A 351 -20.85 2.66 -2.72
C ASN A 351 -19.35 3.00 -2.80
N VAL A 352 -18.45 2.11 -2.37
CA VAL A 352 -16.99 2.31 -2.40
C VAL A 352 -16.36 1.89 -3.73
N ALA A 353 -16.83 0.79 -4.34
CA ALA A 353 -16.22 0.29 -5.58
C ALA A 353 -16.21 1.32 -6.73
N PRO A 354 -17.24 2.15 -6.97
CA PRO A 354 -17.21 3.20 -7.98
C PRO A 354 -16.13 4.26 -7.75
N LEU A 355 -15.80 4.58 -6.48
CA LEU A 355 -14.75 5.55 -6.14
C LEU A 355 -13.36 5.00 -6.47
N ILE A 356 -13.13 3.72 -6.15
CA ILE A 356 -11.88 3.01 -6.48
C ILE A 356 -11.72 2.85 -8.00
N ILE A 357 -12.81 2.60 -8.75
CA ILE A 357 -12.76 2.49 -10.22
C ILE A 357 -12.53 3.85 -10.89
N GLU A 358 -12.94 4.97 -10.29
CA GLU A 358 -12.65 6.31 -10.79
C GLU A 358 -11.20 6.73 -10.46
N ALA A 359 -10.66 6.33 -9.29
CA ALA A 359 -9.23 6.45 -9.00
C ALA A 359 -8.38 5.64 -10.02
N ALA A 360 -8.69 4.36 -10.22
CA ALA A 360 -8.02 3.50 -11.20
C ALA A 360 -8.11 4.03 -12.64
N ARG A 361 -9.26 4.63 -13.01
CA ARG A 361 -9.48 5.27 -14.31
C ARG A 361 -8.63 6.54 -14.46
N LYS A 362 -8.58 7.40 -13.44
CA LYS A 362 -7.74 8.61 -13.43
C LYS A 362 -6.27 8.26 -13.56
N GLU A 363 -5.78 7.29 -12.79
CA GLU A 363 -4.41 6.75 -12.91
C GLU A 363 -4.11 6.23 -14.32
N ALA A 364 -5.01 5.41 -14.88
CA ALA A 364 -4.83 4.85 -16.22
C ALA A 364 -4.80 5.94 -17.31
N ASN A 365 -5.67 6.94 -17.20
CA ASN A 365 -5.69 8.09 -18.11
C ASN A 365 -4.43 8.96 -17.99
N GLN A 366 -3.93 9.17 -16.77
CA GLN A 366 -2.68 9.89 -16.53
C GLN A 366 -1.47 9.11 -17.06
N ALA A 367 -1.42 7.79 -16.87
CA ALA A 367 -0.39 6.92 -17.45
C ALA A 367 -0.42 6.88 -18.98
N ARG A 368 -1.61 6.92 -19.61
CA ARG A 368 -1.74 7.12 -21.07
C ARG A 368 -1.19 8.47 -21.51
N LYS A 369 -1.50 9.53 -20.76
CA LYS A 369 -1.02 10.89 -21.08
C LYS A 369 0.51 10.99 -21.02
N THR A 370 1.14 10.41 -19.99
CA THR A 370 2.61 10.38 -19.89
C THR A 370 3.25 9.45 -20.92
N LYS A 371 2.70 8.25 -21.16
CA LYS A 371 3.17 7.32 -22.22
C LYS A 371 3.08 7.96 -23.62
N LYS A 372 2.01 8.72 -23.90
CA LYS A 372 1.87 9.49 -25.15
C LYS A 372 2.85 10.67 -25.25
N GLN A 373 3.26 11.25 -24.12
CA GLN A 373 4.27 12.32 -24.09
C GLN A 373 5.69 11.76 -24.28
N SER A 374 6.02 10.57 -23.74
CA SER A 374 7.32 9.94 -23.97
C SER A 374 7.44 9.32 -25.38
N GLU A 375 6.35 8.81 -25.96
CA GLU A 375 6.31 8.34 -27.37
C GLU A 375 6.56 9.48 -28.40
N SER A 376 6.67 10.75 -27.98
CA SER A 376 7.10 11.87 -28.85
C SER A 376 8.45 12.49 -28.48
N VAL A 377 9.23 11.85 -27.59
CA VAL A 377 10.57 12.31 -27.15
C VAL A 377 11.68 11.50 -27.83
N CYS A 378 12.79 12.15 -28.19
CA CYS A 378 13.97 11.49 -28.73
C CYS A 378 14.90 11.00 -27.62
N GLU A 379 15.21 9.70 -27.58
CA GLU A 379 16.02 9.05 -26.52
C GLU A 379 17.37 9.76 -26.24
N ASN A 380 18.05 10.23 -27.29
CA ASN A 380 19.39 10.82 -27.17
C ASN A 380 19.40 12.27 -26.63
N CYS A 381 18.44 13.11 -27.05
CA CYS A 381 18.46 14.55 -26.74
C CYS A 381 17.30 14.99 -25.84
N GLN A 382 16.40 14.08 -25.50
CA GLN A 382 15.23 14.29 -24.64
C GLN A 382 14.28 15.43 -25.08
N ALA A 383 14.46 15.97 -26.28
CA ALA A 383 13.57 16.93 -26.90
C ALA A 383 12.27 16.25 -27.36
N ASN A 384 11.14 16.91 -27.12
CA ASN A 384 9.85 16.53 -27.69
C ASN A 384 9.77 17.05 -29.14
N VAL A 385 9.48 16.17 -30.11
CA VAL A 385 9.62 16.49 -31.53
C VAL A 385 8.30 16.36 -32.28
N ALA A 386 7.76 17.49 -32.73
CA ALA A 386 6.63 17.55 -33.65
C ALA A 386 7.06 17.18 -35.09
N GLY A 387 7.39 15.91 -35.34
CA GLY A 387 7.90 15.44 -36.63
C GLY A 387 7.96 13.92 -36.79
N LYS A 388 8.44 13.45 -37.95
CA LYS A 388 8.59 12.02 -38.26
C LYS A 388 9.80 11.40 -37.52
N LEU A 389 9.59 11.02 -36.27
CA LEU A 389 10.53 10.23 -35.47
C LEU A 389 10.97 8.95 -36.18
N GLN A 390 12.24 8.59 -36.04
CA GLN A 390 12.87 7.42 -36.64
C GLN A 390 13.10 6.35 -35.58
N GLN A 391 12.57 5.14 -35.79
CA GLN A 391 12.83 4.00 -34.91
C GLN A 391 14.18 3.34 -35.23
N CYS A 392 14.82 2.76 -34.21
CA CYS A 392 15.99 1.92 -34.40
C CYS A 392 15.65 0.71 -35.28
N SER A 393 16.20 0.60 -36.49
CA SER A 393 15.83 -0.44 -37.47
C SER A 393 16.00 -1.89 -36.97
N ARG A 394 16.88 -2.12 -35.98
CA ARG A 394 17.17 -3.45 -35.41
C ARG A 394 16.15 -3.91 -34.37
N CYS A 395 15.87 -3.11 -33.34
CA CYS A 395 14.98 -3.49 -32.24
C CYS A 395 13.59 -2.85 -32.29
N LYS A 396 13.43 -1.76 -33.06
CA LYS A 396 12.21 -0.96 -33.24
C LYS A 396 11.65 -0.28 -31.97
N SER A 397 12.23 -0.56 -30.80
CA SER A 397 11.76 -0.12 -29.47
C SER A 397 12.13 1.33 -29.12
N VAL A 398 13.18 1.89 -29.74
CA VAL A 398 13.75 3.20 -29.38
C VAL A 398 13.60 4.19 -30.54
N ILE A 399 13.25 5.44 -30.22
CA ILE A 399 12.90 6.52 -31.15
C ILE A 399 13.89 7.69 -31.12
N TYR A 400 14.15 8.26 -32.29
CA TYR A 400 15.11 9.35 -32.50
C TYR A 400 14.53 10.47 -33.36
N CYS A 401 14.92 11.72 -33.09
CA CYS A 401 14.58 12.89 -33.92
C CYS A 401 15.20 12.84 -35.33
N GLY A 402 16.32 12.11 -35.47
CA GLY A 402 17.10 12.02 -36.69
C GLY A 402 18.30 11.09 -36.51
N ARG A 403 19.00 10.84 -37.62
CA ARG A 403 20.07 9.82 -37.70
C ARG A 403 21.27 10.12 -36.81
N ASP A 404 21.53 11.39 -36.51
CA ASP A 404 22.71 11.78 -35.74
C ASP A 404 22.51 11.59 -34.24
N CYS A 405 21.29 11.77 -33.73
CA CYS A 405 20.90 11.32 -32.39
C CYS A 405 20.96 9.79 -32.26
N GLN A 406 20.60 9.03 -33.31
CA GLN A 406 20.79 7.57 -33.31
C GLN A 406 22.28 7.18 -33.27
N LYS A 407 23.16 7.88 -34.00
CA LYS A 407 24.62 7.64 -33.98
C LYS A 407 25.25 7.96 -32.63
N ALA A 408 24.83 9.06 -31.98
CA ALA A 408 25.36 9.48 -30.69
C ALA A 408 25.04 8.45 -29.60
N HIS A 409 23.76 8.12 -29.39
CA HIS A 409 23.30 7.12 -28.41
C HIS A 409 23.76 5.69 -28.73
N TRP A 410 24.24 5.39 -29.96
CA TRP A 410 24.63 4.04 -30.35
C TRP A 410 25.67 3.38 -29.43
N LYS A 411 26.56 4.16 -28.79
CA LYS A 411 27.56 3.63 -27.85
C LYS A 411 26.92 2.94 -26.64
N GLU A 412 25.83 3.49 -26.12
CA GLU A 412 25.05 2.92 -25.01
C GLU A 412 24.01 1.93 -25.54
N HIS A 413 23.17 2.39 -26.47
CA HIS A 413 22.05 1.61 -27.01
C HIS A 413 22.47 0.25 -27.55
N LYS A 414 23.64 0.12 -28.21
CA LYS A 414 24.11 -1.16 -28.79
C LYS A 414 24.12 -2.32 -27.79
N MET A 415 24.31 -2.04 -26.49
CA MET A 415 24.41 -3.05 -25.44
C MET A 415 23.05 -3.71 -25.22
N VAL A 416 21.99 -2.92 -25.04
CA VAL A 416 20.60 -3.41 -24.88
C VAL A 416 19.90 -3.71 -26.21
N CYS A 417 20.38 -3.17 -27.33
CA CYS A 417 19.74 -3.28 -28.65
C CYS A 417 19.61 -4.74 -29.12
N LYS A 418 20.53 -5.64 -28.72
CA LYS A 418 20.42 -7.07 -29.03
C LYS A 418 19.22 -7.71 -28.33
N ASP A 419 19.01 -7.41 -27.06
CA ASP A 419 18.03 -8.08 -26.22
C ASP A 419 16.64 -7.48 -26.44
N LEU A 420 16.57 -6.16 -26.63
CA LEU A 420 15.39 -5.47 -27.19
C LEU A 420 15.01 -6.03 -28.58
N ALA A 421 15.99 -6.40 -29.41
CA ALA A 421 15.70 -7.03 -30.70
C ALA A 421 15.24 -8.50 -30.55
N ALA A 422 15.73 -9.25 -29.56
CA ALA A 422 15.22 -10.58 -29.25
C ALA A 422 13.75 -10.53 -28.79
N VAL A 423 13.45 -9.59 -27.88
CA VAL A 423 12.08 -9.22 -27.47
C VAL A 423 11.23 -8.74 -28.65
N SER A 424 11.86 -8.18 -29.70
CA SER A 424 11.17 -7.80 -30.94
C SER A 424 10.76 -8.97 -31.85
N MET A 425 11.34 -10.16 -31.69
CA MET A 425 11.04 -11.33 -32.54
C MET A 425 9.69 -11.99 -32.22
N GLY A 426 9.10 -11.68 -31.06
CA GLY A 426 7.80 -12.24 -30.64
C GLY A 426 7.89 -13.65 -30.07
N ILE A 427 6.72 -14.20 -29.72
CA ILE A 427 6.55 -15.52 -29.10
C ILE A 427 5.62 -16.34 -30.00
N ASN A 428 6.17 -17.37 -30.65
CA ASN A 428 5.41 -18.31 -31.47
C ASN A 428 4.69 -19.33 -30.58
N LEU A 429 3.36 -19.33 -30.60
CA LEU A 429 2.50 -20.15 -29.74
C LEU A 429 2.36 -21.60 -30.23
N GLY A 430 2.86 -21.93 -31.42
CA GLY A 430 2.75 -23.27 -32.02
C GLY A 430 3.69 -24.32 -31.43
N LEU A 431 4.75 -23.90 -30.72
CA LEU A 431 5.78 -24.79 -30.15
C LEU A 431 5.33 -25.48 -28.85
N GLY A 432 4.29 -26.32 -28.95
CA GLY A 432 3.86 -27.25 -27.88
C GLY A 432 2.35 -27.25 -27.57
N SER A 433 1.62 -26.22 -28.00
CA SER A 433 0.17 -26.10 -27.77
C SER A 433 -0.68 -27.06 -28.63
N GLY A 434 -0.20 -27.38 -29.84
CA GLY A 434 -0.96 -28.11 -30.86
C GLY A 434 -1.93 -27.24 -31.67
N LEU A 435 -1.99 -25.92 -31.41
CA LEU A 435 -2.83 -24.98 -32.15
C LEU A 435 -2.28 -24.76 -33.57
N LYS A 436 -3.16 -24.89 -34.57
CA LYS A 436 -2.93 -24.59 -35.99
C LYS A 436 -4.22 -24.08 -36.61
N ASP A 437 -4.12 -23.19 -37.59
CA ASP A 437 -5.27 -22.89 -38.45
C ASP A 437 -5.64 -24.14 -39.28
N VAL A 438 -6.89 -24.57 -39.15
CA VAL A 438 -7.49 -25.70 -39.88
C VAL A 438 -8.78 -25.29 -40.60
N GLY A 439 -9.06 -23.99 -40.72
CA GLY A 439 -10.23 -23.44 -41.44
C GLY A 439 -11.60 -23.71 -40.81
N MET A 440 -11.67 -24.31 -39.62
CA MET A 440 -12.91 -24.65 -38.92
C MET A 440 -13.04 -23.94 -37.56
N HIS A 441 -14.27 -23.77 -37.07
CA HIS A 441 -14.55 -23.26 -35.72
C HIS A 441 -14.31 -24.37 -34.69
N HIS A 442 -13.28 -24.24 -33.85
CA HIS A 442 -12.96 -25.26 -32.85
C HIS A 442 -13.78 -25.05 -31.58
N SER A 443 -14.71 -25.98 -31.34
CA SER A 443 -15.26 -26.25 -30.01
C SER A 443 -14.91 -27.69 -29.64
N THR A 444 -13.99 -27.86 -28.70
CA THR A 444 -13.36 -29.14 -28.38
C THR A 444 -13.08 -29.25 -26.88
N PHE A 445 -13.71 -30.23 -26.23
CA PHE A 445 -13.51 -30.50 -24.80
C PHE A 445 -12.51 -31.65 -24.61
N SER A 446 -11.37 -31.37 -23.99
CA SER A 446 -10.34 -32.36 -23.70
C SER A 446 -10.52 -32.90 -22.28
N PHE A 447 -11.18 -34.05 -22.16
CA PHE A 447 -11.38 -34.75 -20.87
C PHE A 447 -10.06 -35.07 -20.16
N SER A 448 -9.00 -35.40 -20.89
CA SER A 448 -7.69 -35.74 -20.31
C SER A 448 -6.86 -34.55 -19.81
N LYS A 449 -7.18 -33.32 -20.25
CA LYS A 449 -6.58 -32.08 -19.75
C LYS A 449 -7.55 -31.19 -18.96
N ASN A 450 -8.82 -31.59 -18.86
CA ASN A 450 -9.94 -30.76 -18.39
C ASN A 450 -10.00 -29.36 -19.04
N LYS A 451 -9.71 -29.27 -20.34
CA LYS A 451 -9.67 -28.01 -21.11
C LYS A 451 -10.85 -27.89 -22.08
N HIS A 452 -11.57 -26.76 -22.02
CA HIS A 452 -12.63 -26.39 -22.96
C HIS A 452 -12.09 -25.37 -23.99
N LEU A 453 -11.55 -25.86 -25.10
CA LEU A 453 -11.09 -25.02 -26.21
C LEU A 453 -12.30 -24.60 -27.06
N SER A 454 -12.67 -23.32 -26.98
CA SER A 454 -13.73 -22.69 -27.76
C SER A 454 -13.19 -21.42 -28.40
N GLY A 455 -13.14 -21.37 -29.73
CA GLY A 455 -12.69 -20.20 -30.48
C GLY A 455 -12.45 -20.46 -31.96
N THR A 456 -12.25 -19.38 -32.69
CA THR A 456 -11.88 -19.33 -34.10
C THR A 456 -10.38 -19.12 -34.23
N TYR A 457 -9.57 -20.18 -34.21
CA TYR A 457 -8.12 -20.05 -34.43
C TYR A 457 -7.82 -19.98 -35.94
N GLN A 458 -8.09 -18.84 -36.57
CA GLN A 458 -7.93 -18.65 -38.01
C GLN A 458 -7.18 -17.35 -38.36
N ILE A 459 -6.53 -17.33 -39.52
CA ILE A 459 -5.95 -16.11 -40.11
C ILE A 459 -7.09 -15.12 -40.45
N PRO A 460 -7.08 -13.87 -39.94
CA PRO A 460 -8.14 -12.91 -40.24
C PRO A 460 -8.21 -12.57 -41.73
N LYS A 461 -9.44 -12.41 -42.25
CA LYS A 461 -9.68 -12.20 -43.69
C LYS A 461 -8.95 -10.95 -44.21
N GLY A 462 -8.08 -11.16 -45.20
CA GLY A 462 -7.30 -10.11 -45.85
C GLY A 462 -5.87 -9.94 -45.32
N ILE A 463 -5.49 -10.65 -44.25
CA ILE A 463 -4.12 -10.67 -43.71
C ILE A 463 -3.30 -11.77 -44.40
N GLN A 464 -2.08 -11.46 -44.82
CA GLN A 464 -1.16 -12.42 -45.45
C GLN A 464 -0.29 -13.16 -44.41
N VAL A 465 0.30 -14.29 -44.82
CA VAL A 465 1.29 -15.00 -44.00
C VAL A 465 2.48 -14.09 -43.69
N GLY A 466 2.88 -14.00 -42.43
CA GLY A 466 3.92 -13.09 -41.94
C GLY A 466 3.48 -11.63 -41.76
N GLU A 467 2.27 -11.24 -42.19
CA GLU A 467 1.76 -9.88 -41.99
C GLU A 467 1.30 -9.67 -40.54
N THR A 468 1.61 -8.49 -39.97
CA THR A 468 1.23 -8.18 -38.58
C THR A 468 -0.14 -7.52 -38.50
N PHE A 469 -1.13 -8.23 -37.97
CA PHE A 469 -2.42 -7.69 -37.54
C PHE A 469 -2.39 -7.33 -36.04
N VAL A 470 -3.51 -6.85 -35.49
CA VAL A 470 -3.59 -6.39 -34.09
C VAL A 470 -4.64 -7.20 -33.33
N VAL A 471 -4.21 -7.87 -32.26
CA VAL A 471 -5.08 -8.56 -31.31
C VAL A 471 -5.25 -7.75 -30.04
N LYS A 472 -6.39 -7.95 -29.38
CA LYS A 472 -6.62 -7.60 -27.99
C LYS A 472 -6.36 -8.84 -27.13
N VAL A 473 -5.58 -8.67 -26.07
CA VAL A 473 -5.32 -9.69 -25.04
C VAL A 473 -6.02 -9.26 -23.75
N GLN A 474 -6.68 -10.18 -23.04
CA GLN A 474 -7.42 -9.90 -21.82
C GLN A 474 -7.31 -11.05 -20.80
N GLY A 475 -6.86 -10.75 -19.59
CA GLY A 475 -6.71 -11.71 -18.49
C GLY A 475 -6.00 -11.06 -17.30
N ASN A 476 -6.15 -11.60 -16.08
CA ASN A 476 -5.78 -10.87 -14.84
C ASN A 476 -4.81 -11.61 -13.91
N THR A 477 -5.02 -12.92 -13.72
CA THR A 477 -4.34 -13.74 -12.70
C THR A 477 -3.44 -14.78 -13.34
N VAL A 478 -2.47 -15.30 -12.57
CA VAL A 478 -1.60 -16.42 -12.99
C VAL A 478 -2.34 -17.76 -13.11
N MET A 479 -3.59 -17.85 -12.65
CA MET A 479 -4.40 -19.08 -12.62
C MET A 479 -5.50 -19.13 -13.69
N SER A 480 -5.73 -18.04 -14.43
CA SER A 480 -6.83 -17.94 -15.41
C SER A 480 -6.29 -17.71 -16.84
N PRO A 481 -6.90 -18.28 -17.88
CA PRO A 481 -6.43 -18.11 -19.26
C PRO A 481 -6.45 -16.65 -19.73
N LEU A 482 -5.55 -16.31 -20.66
CA LEU A 482 -5.60 -15.07 -21.43
C LEU A 482 -6.51 -15.28 -22.65
N LEU A 483 -7.58 -14.50 -22.75
CA LEU A 483 -8.43 -14.44 -23.94
C LEU A 483 -7.79 -13.49 -24.98
N ILE A 484 -7.47 -14.03 -26.16
CA ILE A 484 -6.78 -13.32 -27.26
C ILE A 484 -7.71 -13.30 -28.48
N TYR A 485 -7.98 -12.12 -29.04
CA TYR A 485 -8.83 -11.98 -30.23
C TYR A 485 -8.53 -10.75 -31.09
N ASP A 486 -8.78 -10.86 -32.39
CA ASP A 486 -8.76 -9.74 -33.33
C ASP A 486 -10.08 -8.94 -33.33
N LYS A 487 -10.17 -7.88 -34.14
CA LYS A 487 -11.37 -7.04 -34.25
C LYS A 487 -12.57 -7.76 -34.86
N THR A 488 -12.37 -8.67 -35.83
CA THR A 488 -13.46 -9.39 -36.52
C THR A 488 -13.83 -10.72 -35.85
N ARG A 489 -13.19 -11.09 -34.73
CA ARG A 489 -13.39 -12.37 -34.02
C ARG A 489 -13.17 -13.58 -34.95
N THR A 490 -12.30 -13.40 -35.96
CA THR A 490 -11.89 -14.45 -36.89
C THR A 490 -10.63 -15.14 -36.39
N CYS A 491 -9.79 -14.41 -35.64
CA CYS A 491 -8.85 -14.98 -34.69
C CYS A 491 -9.42 -14.77 -33.27
N GLU A 492 -9.79 -15.83 -32.57
CA GLU A 492 -10.15 -15.86 -31.14
C GLU A 492 -9.72 -17.19 -30.50
N PHE A 493 -9.00 -17.11 -29.39
CA PHE A 493 -8.60 -18.28 -28.59
C PHE A 493 -8.23 -17.91 -27.15
N SER A 494 -8.13 -18.92 -26.29
CA SER A 494 -7.61 -18.81 -24.92
C SER A 494 -6.22 -19.43 -24.83
N LEU A 495 -5.27 -18.72 -24.22
CA LEU A 495 -3.93 -19.21 -23.87
C LEU A 495 -3.89 -19.53 -22.37
N TYR A 496 -3.57 -20.77 -21.99
CA TYR A 496 -3.65 -21.26 -20.61
C TYR A 496 -2.33 -21.10 -19.83
N PRO A 497 -2.36 -21.12 -18.47
CA PRO A 497 -1.15 -20.98 -17.64
C PRO A 497 -0.01 -21.97 -17.90
N ASP A 498 -0.31 -23.15 -18.41
CA ASP A 498 0.66 -24.20 -18.78
C ASP A 498 1.22 -24.06 -20.21
N GLU A 499 0.80 -23.06 -20.98
CA GLU A 499 1.12 -22.94 -22.40
C GLU A 499 2.25 -21.93 -22.70
N PRO A 500 3.16 -22.24 -23.66
CA PRO A 500 4.29 -21.38 -23.97
C PRO A 500 3.89 -19.93 -24.29
N GLY A 501 4.55 -18.98 -23.62
CA GLY A 501 4.30 -17.54 -23.77
C GLY A 501 3.31 -16.94 -22.78
N PHE A 502 2.55 -17.75 -22.03
CA PHE A 502 1.53 -17.24 -21.11
C PHE A 502 2.10 -16.21 -20.12
N SER A 503 3.18 -16.55 -19.41
CA SER A 503 3.75 -15.69 -18.37
C SER A 503 4.24 -14.35 -18.94
N GLN A 504 4.92 -14.36 -20.08
CA GLN A 504 5.47 -13.15 -20.73
C GLN A 504 4.36 -12.24 -21.29
N ILE A 505 3.28 -12.83 -21.84
CA ILE A 505 2.13 -12.07 -22.33
C ILE A 505 1.32 -11.53 -21.15
N LEU A 506 1.14 -12.31 -20.07
CA LEU A 506 0.49 -11.87 -18.83
C LEU A 506 1.26 -10.71 -18.17
N GLU A 507 2.59 -10.75 -18.16
CA GLU A 507 3.44 -9.68 -17.60
C GLU A 507 3.15 -8.32 -18.27
N GLU A 508 3.12 -8.27 -19.61
CA GLU A 508 2.75 -7.05 -20.35
C GLU A 508 1.28 -6.65 -20.16
N VAL A 509 0.37 -7.61 -19.97
CA VAL A 509 -1.03 -7.34 -19.61
C VAL A 509 -1.16 -6.80 -18.17
N GLN A 510 -0.24 -7.15 -17.26
CA GLN A 510 -0.19 -6.67 -15.87
C GLN A 510 0.49 -5.31 -15.72
N LYS A 511 1.39 -4.93 -16.63
CA LYS A 511 1.99 -3.57 -16.70
C LYS A 511 0.98 -2.47 -17.09
N GLU A 512 -0.09 -2.81 -17.81
CA GLU A 512 -1.13 -1.84 -18.22
C GLU A 512 -2.13 -1.57 -17.08
N LYS A 513 -2.16 -0.32 -16.58
CA LYS A 513 -3.13 0.13 -15.57
C LYS A 513 -4.56 0.07 -16.11
N ALA A 514 -5.40 -0.80 -15.55
CA ALA A 514 -6.73 -1.09 -16.08
C ALA A 514 -7.80 -1.30 -14.98
N TRP A 515 -8.86 -0.48 -15.03
CA TRP A 515 -10.07 -0.62 -14.20
C TRP A 515 -10.90 -1.87 -14.58
N GLN A 516 -11.46 -1.93 -15.79
CA GLN A 516 -12.36 -3.02 -16.21
C GLN A 516 -11.61 -4.21 -16.82
N GLY A 517 -10.91 -4.96 -15.99
CA GLY A 517 -10.12 -6.13 -16.37
C GLY A 517 -8.84 -5.76 -17.10
N ARG A 518 -7.71 -6.33 -16.65
CA ARG A 518 -6.41 -6.17 -17.30
C ARG A 518 -6.48 -6.66 -18.76
N LYS A 519 -6.16 -5.76 -19.68
CA LYS A 519 -6.25 -5.97 -21.13
C LYS A 519 -5.38 -4.97 -21.88
N THR A 520 -4.72 -5.44 -22.93
CA THR A 520 -3.85 -4.65 -23.79
C THR A 520 -4.06 -5.03 -25.26
N PHE A 521 -3.51 -4.24 -26.17
CA PHE A 521 -3.47 -4.54 -27.60
C PHE A 521 -2.03 -4.82 -28.00
N MET A 522 -1.83 -5.89 -28.75
CA MET A 522 -0.53 -6.35 -29.24
C MET A 522 -0.64 -6.63 -30.74
N LYS A 523 0.49 -6.56 -31.45
CA LYS A 523 0.59 -7.18 -32.77
C LYS A 523 0.61 -8.70 -32.66
N ALA A 524 0.08 -9.34 -33.69
CA ALA A 524 0.19 -10.78 -33.94
C ALA A 524 0.44 -11.03 -35.44
N SER A 525 0.99 -12.20 -35.80
CA SER A 525 1.12 -12.66 -37.18
C SER A 525 1.05 -14.19 -37.22
N PHE A 526 0.56 -14.77 -38.32
CA PHE A 526 0.62 -16.22 -38.55
C PHE A 526 1.81 -16.58 -39.45
N ASP A 527 2.43 -17.73 -39.19
CA ASP A 527 3.47 -18.31 -40.06
C ASP A 527 2.89 -19.27 -41.13
N ASP A 528 3.78 -19.85 -41.94
CA ASP A 528 3.47 -20.76 -43.06
C ASP A 528 2.81 -22.08 -42.61
N LYS A 529 2.82 -22.39 -41.32
CA LYS A 529 2.21 -23.59 -40.72
C LYS A 529 0.92 -23.29 -39.97
N GLY A 530 0.43 -22.04 -40.05
CA GLY A 530 -0.76 -21.59 -39.34
C GLY A 530 -0.54 -21.42 -37.84
N CYS A 531 0.69 -21.20 -37.37
CA CYS A 531 0.98 -20.94 -35.96
C CYS A 531 1.04 -19.42 -35.70
N CYS A 532 0.27 -18.95 -34.71
CA CYS A 532 0.25 -17.55 -34.32
C CYS A 532 1.49 -17.16 -33.49
N THR A 533 2.12 -16.04 -33.86
CA THR A 533 3.19 -15.37 -33.10
C THR A 533 2.64 -14.06 -32.54
N ILE A 534 2.72 -13.90 -31.21
CA ILE A 534 2.34 -12.66 -30.50
C ILE A 534 3.60 -11.80 -30.29
N TYR A 535 3.47 -10.47 -30.30
CA TYR A 535 4.59 -9.55 -30.09
C TYR A 535 4.41 -8.70 -28.82
N PRO A 536 4.75 -9.21 -27.62
CA PRO A 536 4.47 -8.53 -26.34
C PRO A 536 5.02 -7.11 -26.26
N HIS A 537 6.22 -6.87 -26.81
CA HIS A 537 6.87 -5.56 -26.86
C HIS A 537 6.08 -4.44 -27.54
N THR A 538 5.01 -4.78 -28.26
CA THR A 538 4.12 -3.81 -28.91
C THR A 538 3.01 -3.31 -27.98
N ALA A 539 2.87 -3.89 -26.77
CA ALA A 539 1.77 -3.66 -25.84
C ALA A 539 1.39 -2.19 -25.64
N GLY A 540 0.09 -1.93 -25.75
CA GLY A 540 -0.48 -0.61 -25.53
C GLY A 540 -2.00 -0.57 -25.60
N VAL A 541 -2.54 0.58 -25.28
CA VAL A 541 -3.98 0.87 -25.33
C VAL A 541 -4.49 0.98 -26.76
N LYS A 542 -5.81 0.83 -26.98
CA LYS A 542 -6.43 0.82 -28.32
C LYS A 542 -6.01 2.01 -29.20
N GLU A 543 -5.83 3.18 -28.60
CA GLU A 543 -5.45 4.43 -29.28
C GLU A 543 -4.09 4.36 -30.01
N LYS A 544 -3.22 3.42 -29.65
CA LYS A 544 -1.94 3.14 -30.33
C LYS A 544 -2.12 2.38 -31.66
N TYR A 545 -3.33 1.91 -31.95
CA TYR A 545 -3.63 0.97 -33.03
C TYR A 545 -4.85 1.40 -33.87
N SER A 546 -4.71 1.27 -35.19
CA SER A 546 -5.85 1.27 -36.11
C SER A 546 -6.66 -0.01 -35.93
N TRP A 547 -7.72 0.06 -35.11
CA TRP A 547 -8.72 -1.00 -34.91
C TRP A 547 -10.08 -0.57 -35.49
#